data_AF-A0A2J7VYW7-F1
#
_entry.id   AF-A0A2J7VYW7-F1
#
_cell.length_a   1.000
_cell.length_b   1.000
_cell.length_c   1.000
_cell.angle_alpha   90.00
_cell.angle_beta   90.00
_cell.angle_gamma   90.00
#
_symmetry.space_group_name_H-M   'P 1'
#
loop_
_entity.id
_entity.type
_entity.pdbx_description
1 polymer ?
#
loop_
_entity_poly.entity_id
_entity_poly.type
_entity_poly.pdbx_seq_one_letter_code
_entity_poly.pdbx_strand_id
1 'polypeptide(L)' 'MTGTIITRDIFLRHTTVDGKSYVASHRVWDAERYIAAQKKAATDVNAKQDADKPRRACVDQITEEQYRAARAAR' A
#
# COMPACT_ATOMS: atom_id res chain seq x y z
N MET A 1 4.84 5.77 -30.93
CA MET A 1 5.07 4.66 -29.98
C MET A 1 3.84 4.50 -29.11
N THR A 2 2.84 3.72 -29.54
CA THR A 2 1.70 3.34 -28.70
C THR A 2 2.15 2.19 -27.80
N GLY A 3 2.85 2.53 -26.72
CA GLY A 3 3.14 1.57 -25.66
C GLY A 3 1.81 1.12 -25.07
N THR A 4 1.48 -0.15 -25.25
CA THR A 4 0.34 -0.81 -24.59
C THR A 4 0.40 -0.49 -23.11
N ILE A 5 -0.54 0.31 -22.60
CA ILE A 5 -0.64 0.60 -21.18
C ILE A 5 -1.10 -0.70 -20.53
N ILE A 6 -0.16 -1.48 -19.99
CA ILE A 6 -0.46 -2.67 -19.19
C ILE A 6 -0.99 -2.16 -17.85
N THR A 7 -2.28 -1.80 -17.80
CA THR A 7 -2.94 -1.55 -16.53
C THR A 7 -2.88 -2.82 -15.69
N ARG A 8 -2.22 -2.78 -14.54
CA ARG A 8 -2.11 -3.91 -13.60
C ARG A 8 -2.97 -3.58 -12.39
N ASP A 9 -3.90 -4.47 -12.07
CA ASP A 9 -4.57 -4.46 -10.78
C ASP A 9 -3.57 -4.95 -9.73
N ILE A 10 -3.38 -4.13 -8.69
CA ILE A 10 -2.52 -4.45 -7.56
C ILE A 10 -3.31 -4.37 -6.26
N PHE A 11 -2.92 -5.20 -5.30
CA PHE A 11 -3.55 -5.27 -3.99
C PHE A 11 -2.51 -4.93 -2.94
N LEU A 12 -2.82 -3.94 -2.11
CA LEU A 12 -1.90 -3.43 -1.09
C LEU A 12 -2.54 -3.55 0.30
N ARG A 13 -1.70 -3.88 1.28
CA ARG A 13 -1.99 -3.70 2.70
C ARG A 13 -1.28 -2.45 3.18
N HIS A 14 -2.05 -1.53 3.75
CA HIS A 14 -1.55 -0.33 4.36
C HIS A 14 -1.61 -0.48 5.87
N THR A 15 -0.50 -0.24 6.55
CA THR A 15 -0.44 -0.11 8.00
C THR A 15 -0.24 1.36 8.35
N THR A 16 -1.01 1.85 9.31
CA THR A 16 -0.94 3.22 9.82
C THR A 16 0.14 3.35 10.91
N VAL A 17 0.47 4.58 11.30
CA VAL A 17 1.45 4.86 12.37
C VAL A 17 1.11 4.15 13.68
N ASP A 18 -0.18 3.99 13.98
CA ASP A 18 -0.70 3.32 15.17
C ASP A 18 -0.70 1.78 15.05
N GLY A 19 -0.35 1.23 13.88
CA GLY A 19 -0.34 -0.22 13.62
C GLY A 19 -1.67 -0.80 13.16
N LYS A 20 -2.71 0.02 12.94
CA LYS A 20 -3.95 -0.46 12.31
C LYS A 20 -3.73 -0.68 10.82
N SER A 21 -4.22 -1.80 10.30
CA SER A 21 -4.06 -2.15 8.89
C SER A 21 -5.38 -2.15 8.13
N TYR A 22 -5.33 -1.79 6.85
CA TYR A 22 -6.43 -1.99 5.90
C TYR A 22 -5.89 -2.47 4.56
N VAL A 23 -6.76 -3.09 3.76
CA VAL A 23 -6.42 -3.55 2.41
C VAL A 23 -7.15 -2.74 1.36
N ALA A 24 -6.49 -2.49 0.23
CA ALA A 24 -7.02 -1.73 -0.90
C ALA A 24 -6.58 -2.35 -2.24
N SER A 25 -7.46 -2.27 -3.24
CA SER A 25 -7.16 -2.61 -4.63
C SER A 25 -6.95 -1.34 -5.45
N HIS A 26 -5.94 -1.32 -6.31
CA HIS A 26 -5.64 -0.19 -7.18
C HIS A 26 -5.45 -0.66 -8.62
N ARG A 27 -6.06 0.06 -9.56
CA ARG A 27 -5.80 -0.10 -10.99
C ARG A 27 -4.81 0.97 -11.42
N VAL A 28 -3.60 0.55 -11.78
CA VAL A 28 -2.49 1.47 -12.05
C VAL A 28 -1.84 1.18 -13.40
N TRP A 29 -1.26 2.21 -14.00
CA TRP A 29 -0.52 2.11 -15.25
C TRP A 29 0.90 1.55 -15.04
N ASP A 30 1.51 1.86 -13.89
CA ASP A 30 2.82 1.38 -13.47
C ASP A 30 2.77 0.97 -12.00
N ALA A 31 2.81 -0.34 -11.76
CA ALA A 31 2.71 -0.94 -10.43
C ALA A 31 3.93 -0.64 -9.57
N GLU A 32 5.13 -0.73 -10.12
CA GLU A 32 6.38 -0.55 -9.36
C GLU A 32 6.51 0.89 -8.91
N ARG A 33 6.26 1.85 -9.83
CA ARG A 33 6.27 3.27 -9.50
C ARG A 33 5.22 3.62 -8.44
N TYR A 34 4.03 3.04 -8.54
CA TYR A 34 2.98 3.28 -7.55
C TYR A 34 3.34 2.71 -6.17
N ILE A 35 3.81 1.47 -6.11
CA ILE A 35 4.22 0.82 -4.86
C ILE A 35 5.37 1.59 -4.20
N ALA A 36 6.36 2.02 -4.98
CA ALA A 36 7.47 2.84 -4.49
C ALA A 36 6.98 4.16 -3.89
N ALA A 37 6.03 4.84 -4.55
CA ALA A 37 5.43 6.06 -4.03
C ALA A 37 4.68 5.83 -2.72
N GLN A 38 3.91 4.75 -2.61
CA GLN A 38 3.17 4.39 -1.39
C GLN A 38 4.11 4.06 -0.22
N LYS A 39 5.18 3.32 -0.48
CA LYS A 39 6.23 3.03 0.52
C LYS A 39 6.92 4.31 0.98
N LYS A 40 7.27 5.22 0.05
CA LYS A 40 7.85 6.52 0.40
C LYS A 40 6.90 7.34 1.27
N ALA A 41 5.61 7.39 0.91
CA ALA A 41 4.61 8.11 1.70
C ALA A 41 4.50 7.57 3.14
N ALA A 42 4.54 6.25 3.32
CA ALA A 42 4.56 5.64 4.66
C ALA A 42 5.82 6.04 5.46
N THR A 43 6.99 6.01 4.84
CA THR A 43 8.24 6.47 5.46
C THR A 43 8.19 7.95 5.83
N ASP A 44 7.69 8.81 4.93
CA ASP A 44 7.55 10.24 5.17
C ASP A 44 6.61 10.53 6.35
N VAL A 45 5.53 9.75 6.51
CA VAL A 45 4.61 9.88 7.64
C VAL A 45 5.27 9.43 8.95
N ASN A 46 6.04 8.34 8.94
CA ASN A 46 6.81 7.90 10.11
C ASN A 46 7.87 8.94 10.52
N ALA A 47 8.54 9.58 9.56
CA ALA A 47 9.55 10.60 9.82
C ALA A 47 8.96 11.87 10.47
N LYS A 48 7.67 12.13 10.26
CA LYS A 48 6.93 13.25 10.87
C LYS A 48 6.40 12.93 12.27
N GLN A 49 6.54 11.70 12.77
CA GLN A 49 6.12 11.35 14.13
C GLN A 49 7.12 11.85 15.17
N ASP A 50 6.61 12.37 16.28
CA ASP A 50 7.39 12.72 17.47
C ASP A 50 8.23 11.52 17.96
N ALA A 51 9.29 11.79 18.74
CA ALA A 51 10.22 10.77 19.23
C ALA A 51 9.52 9.61 19.98
N ASP A 52 8.47 9.92 20.74
CA ASP A 52 7.77 8.97 21.60
C ASP A 52 6.53 8.33 20.94
N LYS A 53 6.27 8.64 19.66
CA LYS A 53 5.10 8.12 18.93
C LYS A 53 5.46 6.89 18.09
N PRO A 54 4.51 5.95 17.92
CA PRO A 54 4.75 4.75 17.12
C PRO A 54 4.98 5.10 15.64
N ARG A 55 5.99 4.48 15.04
CA ARG A 55 6.40 4.67 13.64
C ARG A 55 6.17 3.40 12.83
N ARG A 56 4.92 2.92 12.82
CA ARG A 56 4.55 1.62 12.23
C ARG A 56 3.97 1.71 10.83
N ALA A 57 3.94 2.90 10.21
CA ALA A 57 3.36 3.03 8.88
C ALA A 57 4.18 2.21 7.87
N CYS A 58 3.52 1.34 7.12
CA CYS A 58 4.15 0.52 6.08
C CYS A 58 3.14 0.20 4.97
N VAL A 59 3.65 -0.20 3.80
CA VAL A 59 2.84 -0.66 2.69
C VAL A 59 3.44 -1.93 2.11
N ASP A 60 2.62 -2.97 2.07
CA ASP A 60 2.99 -4.30 1.60
C ASP A 60 2.11 -4.70 0.42
N GLN A 61 2.74 -5.26 -0.62
CA GLN A 61 1.99 -5.86 -1.71
C GLN A 61 1.47 -7.22 -1.26
N ILE A 62 0.19 -7.46 -1.49
CA ILE A 62 -0.50 -8.72 -1.15
C ILE A 62 -1.10 -9.33 -2.42
N THR A 63 -1.46 -10.61 -2.35
CA THR A 63 -2.14 -11.27 -3.46
C THR A 63 -3.63 -10.91 -3.50
N GLU A 64 -4.28 -11.19 -4.62
CA GLU A 64 -5.73 -11.01 -4.76
C GLU A 64 -6.51 -11.89 -3.76
N GLU A 65 -6.07 -13.13 -3.54
CA GLU A 65 -6.68 -14.05 -2.59
C GLU A 65 -6.61 -13.50 -1.17
N GLN A 66 -5.45 -12.94 -0.78
CA GLN A 66 -5.28 -12.29 0.52
C GLN A 66 -6.17 -11.06 0.68
N TYR A 67 -6.34 -10.27 -0.39
CA TYR A 67 -7.26 -9.13 -0.40
C TYR A 67 -8.71 -9.58 -0.21
N ARG A 68 -9.15 -10.56 -1.00
CA ARG A 68 -10.52 -11.10 -0.93
C ARG A 68 -10.82 -11.71 0.44
N ALA A 69 -9.88 -12.50 1.00
CA ALA A 69 -10.02 -13.07 2.34
C ALA A 69 -10.15 -11.98 3.42
N ALA A 70 -9.32 -10.93 3.36
CA ALA A 70 -9.39 -9.82 4.30
C ALA A 70 -10.69 -8.99 4.19
N ARG A 71 -11.30 -8.93 3.00
CA ARG A 71 -12.61 -8.28 2.78
C ARG A 71 -13.78 -9.14 3.22
N ALA A 72 -13.67 -10.47 3.10
CA ALA A 72 -14.71 -11.41 3.53
C ALA A 72 -14.79 -11.55 5.06
N ALA A 73 -13.68 -11.31 5.77
CA ALA A 73 -13.61 -11.36 7.23
C ALA A 73 -14.14 -10.10 7.94
N ARG A 74 -14.80 -9.18 7.22
CA ARG A 74 -15.18 -7.85 7.70
C ARG A 74 -16.68 -7.63 7.55
#